data_AF-A0A3D2YFR3-F1
#
_entry.id   AF-A0A3D2YFR3-F1
#
_cell.length_a   1.000
_cell.length_b   1.000
_cell.length_c   1.000
_cell.angle_alpha   90.00
_cell.angle_beta   90.00
_cell.angle_gamma   90.00
#
_symmetry.space_group_name_H-M   'P 1'
#
loop_
_entity.id
_entity.type
_entity.pdbx_description
1 polymer ?
#
loop_
_entity_poly.entity_id
_entity_poly.type
_entity_poly.pdbx_seq_one_letter_code
_entity_poly.pdbx_strand_id
1 'polypeptide(L)' 'DRLLLDVINEEVGTMKVRDEDKQFIAQVYSYIFIGLMLDWIKDDMREEPRQIVDRLAKLIRGSMSAALSRFQF' A
#
# COMPACT_ATOMS: atom_id res chain seq x y z
N ASP A 1 -10.88 -4.02 0.25
CA ASP A 1 -10.79 -3.26 1.51
C ASP A 1 -10.97 -1.78 1.28
N ARG A 2 -11.72 -1.11 2.16
CA ARG A 2 -11.95 0.36 2.10
C ARG A 2 -10.74 1.15 2.63
N LEU A 3 -10.01 0.63 3.61
CA LEU A 3 -8.92 1.34 4.29
C LEU A 3 -7.82 1.85 3.35
N LEU A 4 -7.27 0.99 2.48
CA LEU A 4 -6.21 1.41 1.55
C LEU A 4 -6.74 2.32 0.44
N LEU A 5 -8.00 2.15 0.04
CA LEU A 5 -8.64 3.01 -0.93
C LEU A 5 -8.88 4.41 -0.34
N ASP A 6 -9.25 4.51 0.93
CA ASP A 6 -9.43 5.77 1.64
C ASP A 6 -8.08 6.52 1.74
N VAL A 7 -7.00 5.83 2.11
CA VAL A 7 -5.64 6.40 2.09
C VAL A 7 -5.24 6.87 0.69
N ILE A 8 -5.55 6.10 -0.35
CA ILE A 8 -5.30 6.51 -1.74
C ILE A 8 -6.09 7.75 -2.11
N ASN A 9 -7.36 7.84 -1.71
CA ASN A 9 -8.19 9.02 -1.98
C ASN A 9 -7.63 10.28 -1.30
N GLU A 10 -7.06 10.15 -0.10
CA GLU A 10 -6.36 11.23 0.58
C GLU A 10 -5.06 11.63 -0.17
N GLU A 11 -4.26 10.65 -0.59
CA GLU A 11 -2.98 10.87 -1.27
C GLU A 11 -3.12 11.39 -2.72
N VAL A 12 -4.25 11.15 -3.38
CA VAL A 12 -4.55 11.67 -4.73
C VAL A 12 -4.54 13.20 -4.75
N GLY A 13 -5.02 13.85 -3.68
CA GLY A 13 -5.10 15.31 -3.59
C GLY A 13 -5.82 15.92 -4.79
N THR A 14 -5.09 16.72 -5.59
CA THR A 14 -5.63 17.41 -6.77
C THR A 14 -5.41 16.63 -8.08
N MET A 15 -4.77 15.47 -8.05
CA MET A 15 -4.49 14.68 -9.25
C MET A 15 -5.80 14.10 -9.82
N LYS A 16 -5.92 14.11 -11.15
CA LYS A 16 -7.00 13.40 -11.83
C LYS A 16 -6.52 11.99 -12.15
N VAL A 17 -7.01 11.03 -11.38
CA VAL A 17 -6.75 9.59 -11.53
C VAL A 17 -8.10 8.89 -11.59
N ARG A 18 -8.25 7.91 -12.47
CA ARG A 18 -9.51 7.17 -12.60
C ARG A 18 -9.72 6.29 -11.38
N ASP A 19 -10.98 6.06 -11.01
CA ASP A 19 -11.27 5.24 -9.83
C ASP A 19 -10.84 3.78 -10.02
N GLU A 20 -10.87 3.25 -11.25
CA GLU A 20 -10.34 1.93 -11.59
C GLU A 20 -8.83 1.80 -11.29
N ASP A 21 -8.06 2.84 -11.60
CA ASP A 21 -6.62 2.88 -11.36
C ASP A 21 -6.31 3.02 -9.86
N LYS A 22 -7.06 3.85 -9.14
CA LYS A 22 -6.96 3.96 -7.67
C LYS A 22 -7.22 2.60 -7.01
N GLN A 23 -8.24 1.90 -7.50
CA GLN A 23 -8.63 0.60 -6.95
C GLN A 23 -7.59 -0.48 -7.27
N PHE A 24 -7.00 -0.46 -8.47
CA PHE A 24 -5.88 -1.31 -8.83
C PHE A 24 -4.66 -1.05 -7.93
N ILE A 25 -4.29 0.21 -7.73
CA ILE A 25 -3.19 0.60 -6.83
C ILE A 25 -3.48 0.09 -5.41
N ALA A 26 -4.68 0.31 -4.88
CA ALA A 26 -5.09 -0.16 -3.55
C ALA A 26 -4.90 -1.68 -3.41
N GLN A 27 -5.33 -2.43 -4.42
CA GLN A 27 -5.25 -3.87 -4.45
C GLN A 27 -3.80 -4.38 -4.45
N VAL A 28 -2.89 -3.73 -5.18
CA VAL A 28 -1.46 -4.09 -5.17
C VAL A 28 -0.85 -3.90 -3.77
N TYR A 29 -1.13 -2.77 -3.11
CA TYR A 29 -0.65 -2.55 -1.74
C TYR A 29 -1.29 -3.53 -0.73
N SER A 30 -2.56 -3.92 -0.92
CA SER A 30 -3.19 -4.99 -0.13
C SER A 30 -2.41 -6.30 -0.26
N TYR A 31 -2.00 -6.69 -1.47
CA TYR A 31 -1.26 -7.94 -1.69
C TYR A 31 0.12 -7.93 -1.06
N ILE A 32 0.84 -6.79 -1.10
CA ILE A 32 2.12 -6.63 -0.39
C ILE A 32 1.92 -6.87 1.11
N PHE A 33 0.89 -6.24 1.70
CA PHE A 33 0.59 -6.38 3.12
C PHE A 33 0.19 -7.82 3.50
N ILE A 34 -0.68 -8.44 2.70
CA ILE A 34 -1.11 -9.83 2.91
C ILE A 34 0.09 -10.78 2.82
N GLY A 35 0.96 -10.62 1.82
CA GLY A 35 2.16 -11.44 1.67
C GLY A 35 3.05 -11.37 2.90
N LEU A 36 3.31 -10.15 3.41
CA LEU A 36 4.10 -9.95 4.62
C LEU A 36 3.45 -10.58 5.87
N MET A 37 2.13 -10.48 6.01
CA MET A 37 1.44 -11.14 7.13
C MET A 37 1.51 -12.66 7.01
N LEU A 38 1.36 -13.22 5.81
CA LEU A 38 1.44 -14.67 5.59
C LEU A 38 2.85 -15.20 5.90
N ASP A 39 3.90 -14.50 5.47
CA ASP A 39 5.28 -14.86 5.79
C ASP A 39 5.55 -14.76 7.29
N TRP A 40 5.06 -13.72 7.95
CA TRP A 40 5.18 -13.55 9.41
C TRP A 40 4.48 -14.68 10.19
N ILE A 41 3.27 -15.05 9.79
CA ILE A 41 2.52 -16.17 10.39
C ILE A 41 3.25 -17.49 10.16
N LYS A 42 3.78 -17.71 8.95
CA LYS A 42 4.54 -18.90 8.58
C LYS A 42 5.80 -19.07 9.42
N ASP A 43 6.44 -17.97 9.78
CA ASP A 43 7.65 -17.94 10.64
C ASP A 43 7.32 -17.88 12.14
N ASP A 44 6.13 -18.35 12.53
CA ASP A 44 5.68 -18.49 13.92
C ASP A 44 5.65 -17.13 14.66
N MET A 45 5.43 -16.04 13.92
CA MET A 45 5.29 -14.67 14.42
C MET A 45 6.47 -14.20 15.30
N ARG A 46 7.66 -14.75 15.08
CA ARG A 46 8.84 -14.52 15.92
C ARG A 46 9.36 -13.09 15.90
N GLU A 47 9.28 -12.42 14.75
CA GLU A 47 9.67 -11.02 14.63
C GLU A 47 8.54 -10.13 15.17
N GLU A 48 8.90 -9.05 15.87
CA GLU A 48 7.92 -8.05 16.30
C GLU A 48 7.25 -7.43 15.06
N PRO A 49 5.91 -7.49 14.93
CA PRO A 49 5.21 -7.04 13.72
C PRO A 49 5.48 -5.56 13.40
N ARG A 50 5.76 -4.75 14.43
CA ARG A 50 6.15 -3.35 14.28
C ARG A 50 7.45 -3.18 13.48
N GLN A 51 8.42 -4.09 13.63
CA GLN A 51 9.68 -4.04 12.88
C GLN A 51 9.45 -4.32 11.38
N ILE A 52 8.57 -5.26 11.06
CA ILE A 52 8.19 -5.58 9.68
C ILE A 52 7.49 -4.37 9.04
N VAL A 53 6.53 -3.78 9.74
CA VAL A 53 5.81 -2.58 9.29
C VAL A 53 6.75 -1.39 9.11
N ASP A 54 7.70 -1.16 10.03
CA ASP A 54 8.67 -0.07 9.92
C ASP A 54 9.60 -0.23 8.70
N ARG A 55 10.02 -1.46 8.38
CA ARG A 55 10.81 -1.76 7.16
C ARG A 55 9.97 -1.54 5.91
N LEU A 56 8.72 -2.01 5.89
CA LEU A 56 7.82 -1.78 4.78
C LEU A 56 7.57 -0.28 4.56
N ALA A 57 7.27 0.48 5.62
CA ALA A 57 7.04 1.92 5.55
C ALA A 57 8.24 2.68 4.98
N LYS A 58 9.47 2.27 5.34
CA LYS A 58 10.70 2.81 4.75
C LYS A 58 10.81 2.49 3.26
N LEU A 59 10.48 1.26 2.86
CA LEU A 59 10.57 0.80 1.47
C LEU A 59 9.58 1.53 0.55
N ILE A 60 8.33 1.68 0.99
CA ILE A 60 7.24 2.25 0.19
C ILE A 60 7.12 3.77 0.32
N ARG A 61 8.05 4.41 1.04
CA ARG A 61 7.98 5.85 1.28
C ARG A 61 7.99 6.61 -0.05
N GLY A 62 6.91 7.34 -0.33
CA GLY A 62 6.74 8.10 -1.57
C GLY A 62 6.35 7.25 -2.80
N SER A 63 6.30 5.92 -2.70
CA SER A 63 5.92 5.07 -3.83
C SER A 63 4.46 5.24 -4.23
N MET A 64 3.58 5.55 -3.28
CA MET A 64 2.15 5.77 -3.51
C MET A 64 1.91 6.99 -4.40
N SER A 65 2.44 8.15 -3.99
CA SER A 65 2.38 9.39 -4.79
C SER A 65 2.98 9.19 -6.18
N ALA A 66 4.14 8.54 -6.28
CA ALA A 66 4.75 8.23 -7.57
C ALA A 66 3.91 7.27 -8.43
N ALA A 67 3.19 6.32 -7.83
CA ALA A 67 2.26 5.46 -8.56
C ALA A 67 1.09 6.29 -9.09
N LEU A 68 0.45 7.09 -8.26
CA LEU A 68 -0.67 7.95 -8.65
C LEU A 68 -0.30 8.91 -9.80
N SER A 69 0.88 9.54 -9.74
CA SER A 69 1.35 10.43 -10.82
C SER A 69 1.53 9.72 -12.16
N ARG A 70 1.82 8.41 -12.18
CA ARG A 70 1.95 7.63 -13.44
C ARG A 70 0.61 7.34 -14.11
N PHE A 71 -0.48 7.36 -13.34
CA PHE A 71 -1.85 7.16 -13.82
C PHE A 71 -2.64 8.48 -13.96
N GLN A 72 -1.98 9.61 -13.73
CA GLN A 72 -2.60 10.93 -13.86
C GLN A 72 -2.85 11.28 -15.34
N PHE A 73 -3.98 11.95 -15.60
CA PHE A 73 -4.35 12.48 -16.92
C PHE A 73 -4.86 13.94 -16.87
#